data_AF-A0AA35Y5V3-F1
#
_entry.id   AF-A0AA35Y5V3-F1
#
_cell.length_a   1.000
_cell.length_b   1.000
_cell.length_c   1.000
_cell.angle_alpha   90.00
_cell.angle_beta   90.00
_cell.angle_gamma   90.00
#
_symmetry.space_group_name_H-M   'P 1'
#
loop_
_entity.id
_entity.type
_entity.pdbx_description
1 polymer ?
#
loop_
_entity_poly.entity_id
_entity_poly.type
_entity_poly.pdbx_seq_one_letter_code
_entity_poly.pdbx_strand_id
1 'polypeptide(L)'
;MTSSSSSFSSKRQDELQPDHPCDCDLPSRVKTSRTPDNPGRKFRVCQNSLNGKSPSCKFWQWLDEDEGRKDGRGHYRMKAEESCNLTLKICTLENEISICRMKIEEEKNRNKQELDKVNWKLFTHRLALIFLFLLYVKMLF
;
A
#
# COMPACT_ATOMS: atom_id res chain seq x y z
N MET A 1 -16.62 -48.99 30.13
CA MET A 1 -17.53 -47.95 29.60
C MET A 1 -17.91 -47.02 30.73
N THR A 2 -17.30 -45.84 30.81
CA THR A 2 -17.76 -44.74 31.66
C THR A 2 -17.35 -43.44 30.97
N SER A 3 -18.30 -42.84 30.27
CA SER A 3 -18.19 -41.55 29.60
C SER A 3 -18.20 -40.44 30.66
N SER A 4 -17.11 -39.70 30.78
CA SER A 4 -17.07 -38.50 31.63
C SER A 4 -17.39 -37.27 30.80
N SER A 5 -18.63 -36.82 30.92
CA SER A 5 -19.18 -35.62 30.31
C SER A 5 -18.43 -34.37 30.78
N SER A 6 -17.74 -33.70 29.87
CA SER A 6 -17.10 -32.41 30.11
C SER A 6 -18.17 -31.34 30.32
N SER A 7 -18.37 -30.97 31.59
CA SER A 7 -19.20 -29.83 31.96
C SER A 7 -18.45 -28.56 31.59
N PHE A 8 -18.82 -27.92 30.47
CA PHE A 8 -18.41 -26.55 30.15
C PHE A 8 -19.02 -25.60 31.19
N SER A 9 -18.35 -25.46 32.34
CA SER A 9 -18.66 -24.44 33.32
C SER A 9 -18.20 -23.10 32.75
N SER A 10 -19.15 -22.34 32.20
CA SER A 10 -18.96 -20.98 31.71
C SER A 10 -18.61 -20.07 32.90
N LYS A 11 -17.32 -20.06 33.28
CA LYS A 11 -16.77 -19.12 34.25
C LYS A 11 -16.88 -17.73 33.64
N ARG A 12 -17.76 -16.91 34.23
CA ARG A 12 -17.87 -15.48 33.92
C ARG A 12 -16.50 -14.85 34.14
N GLN A 13 -15.81 -14.50 33.06
CA GLN A 13 -14.51 -13.81 33.09
C GLN A 13 -14.73 -12.38 33.59
N ASP A 14 -14.78 -12.22 34.90
CA ASP A 14 -14.52 -10.94 35.58
C ASP A 14 -13.05 -10.93 36.00
N GLU A 15 -12.17 -10.78 35.03
CA GLU A 15 -10.73 -10.73 35.27
C GLU A 15 -10.34 -9.28 35.58
N LEU A 16 -9.77 -9.08 36.77
CA LEU A 16 -9.08 -7.84 37.11
C LEU A 16 -7.79 -7.76 36.32
N GLN A 17 -7.42 -6.57 35.86
CA GLN A 17 -6.21 -6.32 35.07
C GLN A 17 -5.27 -5.42 35.89
N PRO A 18 -4.36 -5.99 36.69
CA PRO A 18 -3.38 -5.24 37.49
C PRO A 18 -2.49 -4.32 36.65
N ASP A 19 -2.12 -4.79 35.45
CA ASP A 19 -1.19 -4.09 34.56
C ASP A 19 -1.86 -2.96 33.74
N HIS A 20 -3.19 -2.81 33.87
CA HIS A 20 -3.97 -1.79 33.16
C HIS A 20 -4.86 -1.02 34.15
N PRO A 21 -4.29 -0.08 34.92
CA PRO A 21 -5.05 0.73 35.86
C PRO A 21 -5.96 1.73 35.15
N CYS A 22 -7.03 2.13 35.85
CA CYS A 22 -7.89 3.25 35.45
C CYS A 22 -7.35 4.60 35.93
N ASP A 23 -8.06 5.69 35.65
CA ASP A 23 -7.72 7.06 36.12
C ASP A 23 -7.69 7.24 37.67
N CYS A 24 -8.06 6.21 38.42
CA CYS A 24 -7.96 6.18 39.89
C CYS A 24 -6.77 5.35 40.40
N ASP A 25 -5.87 4.93 39.51
CA ASP A 25 -4.74 4.03 39.79
C ASP A 25 -5.14 2.67 40.37
N LEU A 26 -6.41 2.29 40.19
CA LEU A 26 -6.96 1.00 40.59
C LEU A 26 -7.01 0.05 39.39
N PRO A 27 -6.84 -1.27 39.60
CA PRO A 27 -6.91 -2.24 38.51
C PRO A 27 -8.25 -2.16 37.78
N SER A 28 -8.21 -2.12 36.45
CA SER A 28 -9.42 -2.13 35.64
C SER A 28 -10.04 -3.53 35.60
N ARG A 29 -11.32 -3.60 35.23
CA ARG A 29 -12.09 -4.86 35.17
C ARG A 29 -12.63 -5.06 33.78
N VAL A 30 -12.44 -6.27 33.23
CA VAL A 30 -12.93 -6.63 31.90
C VAL A 30 -14.40 -7.02 31.95
N LYS A 31 -15.18 -6.53 30.99
CA LYS A 31 -16.59 -6.85 30.78
C LYS A 31 -16.84 -7.17 29.31
N THR A 32 -17.91 -7.93 29.07
CA THR A 32 -18.37 -8.25 27.72
C THR A 32 -19.62 -7.43 27.42
N SER A 33 -19.61 -6.73 26.29
CA SER A 33 -20.71 -5.94 25.79
C SER A 33 -21.89 -6.83 25.39
N ARG A 34 -23.08 -6.36 25.78
CA ARG A 34 -24.36 -7.00 25.48
C ARG A 34 -25.26 -6.10 24.63
N THR A 35 -24.73 -4.97 24.14
CA THR A 35 -25.49 -4.07 23.29
C THR A 35 -25.68 -4.70 21.90
N PRO A 36 -26.83 -4.47 21.24
CA PRO A 36 -27.08 -4.99 19.89
C PRO A 36 -26.02 -4.55 18.87
N ASP A 37 -25.47 -3.35 19.03
CA ASP A 37 -24.45 -2.80 18.13
C ASP A 37 -23.06 -3.43 18.32
N ASN A 38 -22.77 -3.92 19.53
CA ASN A 38 -21.46 -4.46 19.90
C ASN A 38 -21.58 -5.76 20.70
N PRO A 39 -22.26 -6.80 20.18
CA PRO A 39 -22.50 -8.02 20.94
C PRO A 39 -21.19 -8.80 21.11
N GLY A 40 -20.87 -9.20 22.34
CA GLY A 40 -19.71 -10.04 22.63
C GLY A 40 -18.35 -9.33 22.65
N ARG A 41 -18.26 -8.05 22.27
CA ARG A 41 -17.01 -7.27 22.35
C ARG A 41 -16.59 -7.04 23.80
N LYS A 42 -15.30 -7.17 24.13
CA LYS A 42 -14.79 -6.97 25.49
C LYS A 42 -14.26 -5.56 25.71
N PHE A 43 -14.61 -4.95 26.84
CA PHE A 43 -14.14 -3.63 27.27
C PHE A 43 -13.70 -3.65 28.73
N ARG A 44 -12.84 -2.73 29.15
CA ARG A 44 -12.45 -2.55 30.55
C ARG A 44 -13.04 -1.28 31.14
N VAL A 45 -13.37 -1.33 32.42
CA VAL A 45 -13.92 -0.21 33.20
C VAL A 45 -13.28 -0.13 34.58
N CYS A 46 -13.34 1.06 35.19
CA CYS A 46 -12.99 1.22 36.59
C CYS A 46 -13.99 0.49 37.49
N GLN A 47 -13.48 -0.11 38.58
CA GLN A 47 -14.32 -0.74 39.60
C GLN A 47 -15.23 0.27 40.31
N ASN A 48 -14.73 1.48 40.58
CA ASN A 48 -15.52 2.54 41.23
C ASN A 48 -16.61 3.11 40.33
N SER A 49 -16.51 2.93 39.01
CA SER A 49 -17.59 3.27 38.06
C SER A 49 -18.87 2.49 38.33
N LEU A 50 -18.74 1.27 38.88
CA LEU A 50 -19.84 0.33 39.07
C LEU A 50 -20.48 0.41 40.46
N ASN A 51 -19.82 1.09 41.40
CA ASN A 51 -20.18 1.06 42.82
C ASN A 51 -21.16 2.17 43.25
N GLY A 52 -21.65 2.99 42.30
CA GLY A 52 -22.68 4.02 42.56
C GLY A 52 -22.28 5.13 43.55
N LYS A 53 -21.01 5.18 43.97
CA LYS A 53 -20.47 6.21 44.89
C LYS A 53 -19.86 7.35 44.09
N SER A 54 -20.16 8.58 44.50
CA SER A 54 -19.60 9.80 43.89
C SER A 54 -18.26 10.17 44.53
N PRO A 55 -17.23 10.57 43.77
CA PRO A 55 -17.20 10.65 42.30
C PRO A 55 -16.93 9.29 41.65
N SER A 56 -17.77 8.90 40.67
CA SER A 56 -17.58 7.68 39.89
C SER A 56 -16.55 7.91 38.78
N CYS A 57 -15.51 7.08 38.72
CA CYS A 57 -14.54 7.10 37.63
C CYS A 57 -15.22 6.79 36.27
N LYS A 58 -14.86 7.54 35.23
CA LYS A 58 -15.43 7.39 33.88
C LYS A 58 -14.55 6.58 32.92
N PHE A 59 -13.46 6.00 33.42
CA PHE A 59 -12.56 5.18 32.62
C PHE A 59 -13.30 4.03 31.92
N TRP A 60 -13.14 3.97 30.60
CA TRP A 60 -13.69 2.95 29.72
C TRP A 60 -12.80 2.81 28.47
N GLN A 61 -12.49 1.57 28.05
CA GLN A 61 -11.69 1.31 26.84
C GLN A 61 -12.01 -0.07 26.27
N TRP A 62 -11.99 -0.23 24.95
CA TRP A 62 -12.06 -1.55 24.34
C TRP A 62 -10.76 -2.35 24.50
N LEU A 63 -10.85 -3.68 24.59
CA LEU A 63 -9.68 -4.56 24.70
C LEU A 63 -8.97 -4.78 23.36
N ASP A 64 -9.70 -4.77 22.25
CA ASP A 64 -9.15 -4.91 20.88
C ASP A 64 -8.27 -3.72 20.47
N GLU A 65 -8.50 -2.54 21.04
CA GLU A 65 -7.62 -1.37 20.86
C GLU A 65 -6.23 -1.55 21.48
N ASP A 66 -6.09 -2.39 22.51
CA ASP A 66 -4.78 -2.66 23.14
C ASP A 66 -3.97 -3.73 22.40
N GLU A 67 -4.61 -4.66 21.69
CA GLU A 67 -3.91 -5.61 20.83
C GLU A 67 -3.17 -4.89 19.67
N GLY A 68 -3.62 -3.68 19.32
CA GLY A 68 -2.93 -2.76 18.42
C GLY A 68 -1.89 -1.83 19.08
N ARG A 69 -1.75 -1.85 20.41
CA ARG A 69 -0.77 -1.06 21.18
C ARG A 69 0.41 -1.90 21.63
N LYS A 70 1.04 -2.63 20.71
CA LYS A 70 2.48 -2.86 20.84
C LYS A 70 3.16 -1.54 20.47
N ASP A 71 3.59 -0.82 21.51
CA ASP A 71 4.56 0.26 21.51
C ASP A 71 4.68 1.07 20.19
N GLY A 72 4.11 2.28 20.17
CA GLY A 72 4.09 3.21 19.03
C GLY A 72 5.45 3.65 18.44
N ARG A 73 6.55 3.03 18.84
CA ARG A 73 7.88 3.14 18.20
C ARG A 73 8.07 2.17 17.02
N GLY A 74 7.34 1.03 16.98
CA GLY A 74 7.48 0.04 15.90
C GLY A 74 6.78 0.43 14.61
N HIS A 75 5.54 0.96 14.71
CA HIS A 75 4.72 1.30 13.54
C HIS A 75 5.31 2.46 12.72
N TYR A 76 5.86 3.48 13.38
CA TYR A 76 6.50 4.60 12.69
C TYR A 76 7.78 4.18 11.95
N ARG A 77 8.59 3.30 12.55
CA ARG A 77 9.85 2.82 11.95
C ARG A 77 9.61 1.91 10.75
N MET A 78 8.67 0.95 10.82
CA MET A 78 8.32 0.12 9.65
C MET A 78 7.77 0.98 8.51
N LYS A 79 6.90 1.95 8.79
CA LYS A 79 6.36 2.86 7.77
C LYS A 79 7.45 3.74 7.14
N ALA A 80 8.44 4.17 7.91
CA ALA A 80 9.58 4.94 7.39
C ALA A 80 10.52 4.08 6.53
N GLU A 81 10.84 2.86 6.94
CA GLU A 81 11.66 1.92 6.15
C GLU A 81 10.96 1.50 4.85
N GLU A 82 9.65 1.24 4.90
CA GLU A 82 8.82 0.96 3.73
C GLU A 82 8.74 2.18 2.81
N SER A 83 8.58 3.39 3.36
CA SER A 83 8.60 4.63 2.60
C SER A 83 9.94 4.84 1.89
N CYS A 84 11.07 4.61 2.57
CA CYS A 84 12.40 4.71 1.96
C CYS A 84 12.60 3.66 0.86
N ASN A 85 12.14 2.43 1.07
CA ASN A 85 12.21 1.36 0.07
C ASN A 85 11.36 1.70 -1.18
N LEU A 86 10.17 2.25 -0.97
CA LEU A 86 9.29 2.65 -2.05
C LEU A 86 9.86 3.84 -2.83
N THR A 87 10.40 4.86 -2.14
CA THR A 87 11.09 5.99 -2.78
C THR A 87 12.26 5.52 -3.63
N LEU A 88 13.07 4.59 -3.12
CA LEU A 88 14.18 4.02 -3.88
C LEU A 88 13.70 3.30 -5.15
N LYS A 89 12.66 2.46 -5.04
CA LYS A 89 12.05 1.77 -6.19
C LYS A 89 11.50 2.75 -7.22
N ILE A 90 10.84 3.83 -6.78
CA ILE A 90 10.34 4.88 -7.67
C ILE A 90 11.50 5.53 -8.43
N CYS A 91 12.56 5.94 -7.73
CA CYS A 91 13.75 6.50 -8.37
C CYS A 91 14.41 5.53 -9.37
N THR A 92 14.48 4.23 -9.03
CA THR A 92 15.02 3.21 -9.95
C THR A 92 14.15 3.08 -11.20
N LEU A 93 12.83 2.96 -11.05
CA LEU A 93 11.90 2.85 -12.18
C LEU A 93 11.92 4.12 -13.04
N GLU A 94 11.98 5.30 -12.44
CA GLU A 94 12.09 6.57 -13.17
C GLU A 94 13.34 6.61 -14.04
N ASN A 95 14.47 6.15 -13.51
CA ASN A 95 15.73 6.04 -14.25
C ASN A 95 15.63 5.02 -15.39
N GLU A 96 15.05 3.84 -15.14
CA GLU A 96 14.82 2.83 -16.18
C GLU A 96 13.93 3.34 -17.30
N ILE A 97 12.82 3.99 -16.97
CA ILE A 97 11.92 4.59 -17.97
C ILE A 97 12.66 5.70 -18.74
N SER A 98 13.50 6.49 -18.09
CA SER A 98 14.35 7.49 -18.75
C SER A 98 15.27 6.85 -19.80
N ILE A 99 15.99 5.78 -19.42
CA ILE A 99 16.87 5.04 -20.32
C ILE A 99 16.09 4.43 -21.48
N CYS A 100 14.92 3.82 -21.22
CA CYS A 100 14.05 3.28 -22.26
C CYS A 100 13.61 4.35 -23.25
N ARG A 101 13.22 5.54 -22.78
CA ARG A 101 12.86 6.67 -23.66
C ARG A 101 14.02 7.11 -24.54
N MET A 102 15.24 7.20 -23.98
CA MET A 102 16.43 7.55 -24.76
C MET A 102 16.70 6.54 -25.88
N LYS A 103 16.63 5.24 -25.58
CA LYS A 103 16.83 4.18 -26.59
C LYS A 103 15.79 4.23 -27.70
N ILE A 104 14.53 4.50 -27.36
CA ILE A 104 13.45 4.65 -28.36
C ILE A 104 13.75 5.83 -29.29
N GLU A 105 14.15 6.98 -28.75
CA GLU A 105 14.46 8.15 -29.58
C GLU A 105 15.72 7.93 -30.43
N GLU A 106 16.72 7.21 -29.92
CA GLU A 106 17.91 6.83 -30.67
C GLU A 106 17.57 5.92 -31.87
N GLU A 107 16.78 4.87 -31.65
CA GLU A 107 16.30 3.99 -32.73
C GLU A 107 15.45 4.74 -33.74
N LYS A 108 14.57 5.63 -33.28
CA LYS A 108 13.76 6.48 -34.15
C LYS A 108 14.64 7.39 -35.02
N ASN A 109 15.69 7.97 -34.46
CA ASN A 109 16.64 8.81 -35.20
C ASN A 109 17.45 7.99 -36.21
N ARG A 110 17.89 6.78 -35.85
CA ARG A 110 18.53 5.83 -36.78
C ARG A 110 17.59 5.50 -37.95
N ASN A 111 16.36 5.10 -37.67
CA ASN A 111 15.37 4.75 -38.68
C ASN A 111 15.05 5.93 -39.59
N LYS A 112 14.94 7.14 -39.04
CA LYS A 112 14.75 8.36 -39.83
C LYS A 112 15.93 8.60 -40.77
N GLN A 113 17.16 8.43 -40.29
CA GLN A 113 18.36 8.57 -41.13
C GLN A 113 18.39 7.55 -42.27
N GLU A 114 18.02 6.29 -42.01
CA GLU A 114 17.92 5.27 -43.06
C GLU A 114 16.80 5.59 -44.07
N LEU A 115 15.65 6.08 -43.60
CA LEU A 115 14.58 6.54 -44.47
C LEU A 115 15.03 7.69 -45.37
N ASP A 116 15.74 8.68 -44.84
CA ASP A 116 16.26 9.81 -45.60
C ASP A 116 17.29 9.36 -46.66
N LYS A 117 18.14 8.38 -46.34
CA LYS A 117 19.06 7.77 -47.32
C LYS A 117 18.31 7.08 -48.47
N VAL A 118 17.28 6.30 -48.17
CA VAL A 118 16.46 5.62 -49.18
C VAL A 118 15.72 6.64 -50.03
N ASN A 119 15.15 7.67 -49.40
CA ASN A 119 14.43 8.74 -50.08
C ASN A 119 15.36 9.53 -51.02
N TRP A 120 16.59 9.81 -50.60
CA TRP A 120 17.61 10.43 -51.44
C TRP A 120 17.94 9.57 -52.67
N LYS A 121 18.14 8.26 -52.49
CA LYS A 121 18.35 7.32 -53.61
C LYS A 121 17.15 7.31 -54.56
N LEU A 122 15.93 7.29 -54.03
CA LEU A 122 14.73 7.32 -54.86
C LEU A 122 14.64 8.62 -55.67
N PHE A 123 14.97 9.75 -55.04
CA PHE A 123 15.02 11.05 -55.70
C PHE A 123 16.03 11.08 -56.84
N THR A 124 17.26 10.59 -56.62
CA THR A 124 18.29 10.54 -57.67
C THR A 124 17.90 9.62 -58.82
N HIS A 125 17.31 8.45 -58.54
CA HIS A 125 16.79 7.55 -59.58
C HIS A 125 15.67 8.21 -60.40
N ARG A 126 14.75 8.93 -59.76
CA ARG A 126 13.69 9.68 -60.46
C ARG A 126 14.27 10.71 -61.42
N LEU A 127 15.27 11.49 -60.98
CA LEU A 127 15.92 12.48 -61.84
C LEU A 127 16.66 11.84 -63.01
N ALA A 128 17.36 10.72 -62.80
CA ALA A 128 18.04 9.98 -63.85
C ALA A 128 17.06 9.47 -64.92
N LEU A 129 15.90 8.93 -64.51
CA LEU A 129 14.85 8.50 -65.43
C LEU A 129 14.29 9.65 -66.27
N ILE A 130 14.05 10.81 -65.65
CA ILE A 130 13.61 12.02 -66.37
C ILE A 130 14.67 12.44 -67.39
N PHE A 131 15.94 12.45 -67.00
CA PHE A 131 17.04 12.81 -67.90
C PHE A 131 17.16 11.85 -69.10
N LEU A 132 17.10 10.55 -68.86
CA LEU A 132 17.10 9.53 -69.92
C LEU A 132 15.92 9.69 -70.87
N PHE A 133 14.73 10.00 -70.33
CA PHE A 133 13.54 10.28 -71.14
C PHE A 133 13.75 11.50 -72.05
N LEU A 134 14.32 12.59 -71.53
CA LEU A 134 14.63 13.79 -72.34
C LEU A 134 15.63 13.49 -73.45
N LEU A 135 16.67 12.69 -73.16
CA LEU A 135 17.63 12.25 -74.19
C LEU A 135 16.97 11.40 -75.26
N TYR A 136 16.08 10.48 -74.88
CA TYR A 136 15.33 9.64 -75.81
C TYR A 136 14.45 10.47 -76.75
N VAL A 137 13.70 11.45 -76.21
CA VAL A 137 12.88 12.37 -77.00
C VAL A 137 13.76 13.17 -77.97
N LYS A 138 14.91 13.69 -77.51
CA LYS A 138 15.86 14.44 -78.36
C LYS A 138 16.46 13.60 -79.49
N MET A 139 16.55 12.29 -79.34
CA MET A 139 17.05 11.40 -80.39
C MET A 139 15.97 11.06 -81.43
N LEU A 140 14.69 11.21 -81.09
CA LEU A 140 13.54 10.89 -81.95
C LEU A 140 13.10 12.04 -82.85
N PHE A 141 13.37 13.28 -82.47
CA PHE A 141 12.98 14.52 -83.18
C PHE A 141 14.21 15.32 -83.59
#